data_AF-A0A2T1K6Z6-F1
#
_entry.id   AF-A0A2T1K6Z6-F1
#
_cell.length_a   1.000
_cell.length_b   1.000
_cell.length_c   1.000
_cell.angle_alpha   90.00
_cell.angle_beta   90.00
_cell.angle_gamma   90.00
#
_symmetry.space_group_name_H-M   'P 1'
#
loop_
_entity.id
_entity.type
_entity.pdbx_description
1 polymer ?
#
loop_
_entity_poly.entity_id
_entity_poly.type
_entity_poly.pdbx_seq_one_letter_code
_entity_poly.pdbx_strand_id
1 'polypeptide(L)' 'MVFFAFDPARTGIILCAGAKTGKGKRFYDEMLPVADREFSEHLEELKRGK' A
#
# COMPACT_ATOMS: atom_id res chain seq x y z
N MET A 1 4.68 10.07 -5.62
CA MET A 1 5.10 8.65 -5.63
C MET A 1 3.93 7.83 -5.16
N VAL A 2 3.67 6.69 -5.80
CA VAL A 2 2.55 5.80 -5.52
C VAL A 2 3.09 4.44 -5.10
N PHE A 3 2.49 3.84 -4.07
CA PHE A 3 2.71 2.47 -3.65
C PHE A 3 1.53 1.64 -4.12
N PHE A 4 1.82 0.52 -4.79
CA PHE A 4 0.83 -0.38 -5.33
C PHE A 4 1.30 -1.83 -5.18
N ALA A 5 0.34 -2.75 -5.16
CA ALA A 5 0.60 -4.18 -5.13
C ALA A 5 -0.41 -4.92 -6.01
N PHE A 6 -0.09 -6.17 -6.37
CA PHE A 6 -1.05 -7.09 -6.96
C PHE A 6 -1.58 -8.01 -5.87
N ASP A 7 -2.89 -8.18 -5.81
CA ASP A 7 -3.50 -9.18 -4.93
C ASP A 7 -3.43 -10.61 -5.53
N PRO A 8 -3.87 -11.65 -4.80
CA PRO A 8 -3.89 -13.02 -5.31
C PRO A 8 -4.75 -13.23 -6.56
N ALA A 9 -5.74 -12.35 -6.81
CA ALA A 9 -6.56 -12.37 -8.03
C ALA A 9 -5.88 -11.64 -9.20
N ARG A 10 -4.62 -11.21 -9.03
CA ARG A 10 -3.83 -10.44 -10.00
C ARG A 10 -4.44 -9.09 -10.33
N THR A 11 -5.20 -8.52 -9.40
CA THR A 11 -5.73 -7.15 -9.50
C THR A 11 -4.69 -6.18 -8.95
N GLY A 12 -4.37 -5.14 -9.73
CA GLY A 12 -3.48 -4.06 -9.29
C GLY A 12 -4.24 -3.08 -8.40
N ILE A 13 -3.69 -2.79 -7.22
CA ILE A 13 -4.33 -1.97 -6.19
C ILE A 13 -3.38 -0.86 -5.78
N ILE A 14 -3.91 0.36 -5.70
CA ILE A 14 -3.19 1.50 -5.16
C ILE A 14 -3.37 1.47 -3.64
N LEU A 15 -2.25 1.40 -2.91
CA LEU A 15 -2.24 1.32 -1.46
C LEU A 15 -2.18 2.73 -0.85
N CYS A 16 -1.24 3.55 -1.31
CA CYS A 16 -1.12 4.93 -0.87
C CYS A 16 -0.28 5.76 -1.84
N ALA A 17 -0.39 7.09 -1.73
CA ALA A 17 0.39 8.03 -2.53
C ALA A 17 0.89 9.19 -1.67
N GLY A 18 2.08 9.70 -1.99
CA GLY A 18 2.68 10.79 -1.27
C GLY A 18 3.74 11.56 -2.06
N ALA A 19 3.98 12.81 -1.65
CA ALA A 19 5.06 13.64 -2.17
C ALA A 19 6.38 13.29 -1.46
N LYS A 20 7.35 12.81 -2.24
CA LYS A 20 8.69 12.43 -1.73
C LYS A 20 9.65 13.63 -1.64
N THR A 21 9.35 14.73 -2.33
CA THR A 21 10.24 15.90 -2.44
C THR A 21 10.69 16.40 -1.05
N GLY A 22 12.01 16.46 -0.84
CA GLY A 22 12.61 16.92 0.41
C GLY A 22 12.56 15.94 1.59
N LYS A 23 11.95 14.75 1.45
CA LYS A 23 11.76 13.80 2.57
C LYS A 23 12.76 12.64 2.63
N GLY A 24 13.56 12.44 1.57
CA GLY A 24 14.66 11.46 1.56
C GLY A 24 14.25 10.06 2.00
N LYS A 25 15.01 9.46 2.93
CA LYS A 25 14.75 8.12 3.50
C LYS A 25 13.49 8.10 4.39
N ARG A 26 13.26 9.16 5.17
CA ARG A 26 12.11 9.29 6.08
C ARG A 26 10.77 9.11 5.37
N PHE A 27 10.68 9.47 4.09
CA PHE A 27 9.50 9.19 3.27
C PHE A 27 9.13 7.71 3.28
N TYR A 28 10.09 6.80 3.15
CA TYR A 28 9.82 5.37 3.13
C TYR A 28 9.52 4.84 4.53
N ASP A 29 10.24 5.33 5.55
CA ASP A 29 9.99 4.97 6.94
C ASP A 29 8.54 5.31 7.37
N GLU A 30 7.96 6.39 6.80
CA GLU A 30 6.56 6.79 7.04
C GLU A 30 5.56 6.07 6.12
N MET A 31 5.87 5.89 4.82
CA MET A 31 4.91 5.40 3.84
C MET A 31 4.82 3.87 3.74
N LEU A 32 5.90 3.14 4.06
CA LEU A 32 5.89 1.67 4.02
C LEU A 32 4.90 1.07 5.04
N PRO A 33 4.87 1.50 6.32
CA PRO A 33 3.88 0.99 7.28
C PRO A 33 2.44 1.27 6.87
N VAL A 34 2.20 2.41 6.21
CA VAL A 34 0.86 2.73 5.66
C VAL A 34 0.52 1.74 4.56
N ALA A 35 1.39 1.57 3.55
CA ALA A 35 1.15 0.63 2.45
C ALA A 35 0.94 -0.81 2.95
N ASP A 36 1.71 -1.25 3.94
CA ASP A 36 1.59 -2.58 4.56
C ASP A 36 0.25 -2.80 5.25
N ARG A 37 -0.23 -1.80 6.00
CA ARG A 37 -1.55 -1.83 6.63
C ARG A 37 -2.66 -1.91 5.59
N GLU A 38 -2.67 -1.02 4.59
CA GLU A 38 -3.73 -0.99 3.57
C GLU A 38 -3.76 -2.31 2.78
N PHE A 39 -2.60 -2.92 2.50
CA PHE A 39 -2.57 -4.21 1.82
C PHE A 39 -3.06 -5.36 2.71
N SER A 40 -2.69 -5.36 3.99
CA SER A 40 -3.17 -6.35 4.96
C SER A 40 -4.69 -6.29 5.10
N GLU A 41 -5.26 -5.08 5.21
CA GLU A 41 -6.71 -4.87 5.26
C GLU A 41 -7.40 -5.36 3.99
N HIS A 42 -6.85 -5.07 2.80
CA HIS A 42 -7.37 -5.60 1.54
C HIS A 42 -7.39 -7.13 1.49
N LEU A 43 -6.32 -7.79 1.96
CA LEU A 43 -6.26 -9.25 2.01
C LEU A 43 -7.28 -9.85 2.98
N GLU A 44 -7.55 -9.20 4.11
CA GLU A 44 -8.58 -9.63 5.05
C GLU A 44 -9.99 -9.43 4.47
N GLU A 45 -10.24 -8.36 3.72
CA GLU A 45 -11.49 -8.18 2.98
C GLU A 45 -11.69 -9.27 1.93
N LEU A 46 -10.65 -9.63 1.18
CA LEU A 46 -10.72 -10.72 0.20
C LEU A 46 -11.05 -12.06 0.84
N LYS A 47 -10.46 -12.36 2.00
CA LYS A 47 -10.74 -13.61 2.75
C LYS A 47 -12.18 -13.66 3.27
N ARG A 48 -12.75 -12.51 3.63
CA ARG A 48 -14.13 -12.43 4.14
C ARG A 48 -15.18 -12.67 3.06
N GLY A 49 -14.78 -12.71 1.79
CA GLY A 49 -15.68 -12.90 0.65
C GLY A 49 -16.65 -11.73 0.57
N LYS A 50 -16.27 -10.70 -0.19
CA LYS A 50 -17.29 -9.82 -0.77
C LYS A 50 -18.20 -10.64 -1.69
#